data_AF-A0A482TEM0-F1
#
_entry.id   AF-A0A482TEM0-F1
#
_cell.length_a   1.000
_cell.length_b   1.000
_cell.length_c   1.000
_cell.angle_alpha   90.00
_cell.angle_beta   90.00
_cell.angle_gamma   90.00
#
_symmetry.space_group_name_H-M   'P 1'
#
loop_
_entity.id
_entity.type
_entity.pdbx_description
1 polymer ?
#
loop_
_entity_poly.entity_id
_entity_poly.type
_entity_poly.pdbx_seq_one_letter_code
_entity_poly.pdbx_strand_id
1 'polypeptide(L)'
;MFEKFNNDDRGQVGIGTLIVFIAMVLVAAIAAGVLVNTAGFLQATAEDAGQESVNKVTNRVEVLNTHGVVGDGTIRNINMTVRLAAGSSSVDMNETSVKYLSATTVQTLTNQTTSDGDGVANTADADEFGLTEVTDDDGSFGVLNSMNDRYEVAINTSDVEDGTNDAGHSNGLTTGEQVTLEITSRTGGTTQV
;
A
#
# COMPACT_ATOMS: atom_id res chain seq x y z
N MET A 1 53.78 20.08 -74.40
CA MET A 1 52.88 20.49 -73.29
C MET A 1 52.42 19.19 -72.62
N PHE A 2 52.93 18.86 -71.43
CA PHE A 2 52.49 17.66 -70.70
C PHE A 2 51.45 18.10 -69.67
N GLU A 3 50.18 17.74 -69.90
CA GLU A 3 49.13 17.91 -68.90
C GLU A 3 49.32 16.88 -67.79
N LYS A 4 49.65 17.36 -66.59
CA LYS A 4 49.53 16.56 -65.36
C LYS A 4 48.03 16.37 -65.10
N PHE A 5 47.51 15.17 -65.36
CA PHE A 5 46.19 14.78 -64.87
C PHE A 5 46.25 14.76 -63.34
N ASN A 6 45.77 15.83 -62.70
CA ASN A 6 45.72 15.94 -61.25
C ASN A 6 44.57 15.03 -60.75
N ASN A 7 44.92 13.86 -60.20
CA ASN A 7 43.97 12.91 -59.59
C ASN A 7 43.51 13.36 -58.18
N ASP A 8 43.93 14.55 -57.73
CA ASP A 8 43.67 15.08 -56.38
C ASP A 8 42.18 15.22 -56.05
N ASP A 9 41.35 15.57 -57.04
CA ASP A 9 39.90 15.79 -56.83
C ASP A 9 39.15 14.49 -56.46
N ARG A 10 39.62 13.32 -56.93
CA ARG A 10 39.01 12.02 -56.58
C ARG A 10 39.38 11.59 -55.15
N GLY A 11 40.62 11.89 -54.71
CA GLY A 11 41.06 11.67 -53.34
C GLY A 11 40.31 12.56 -52.34
N GLN A 12 40.06 13.82 -52.72
CA GLN A 12 39.31 14.77 -51.89
C GLN A 12 37.84 14.36 -51.70
N VAL A 13 37.16 13.89 -52.75
CA VAL A 13 35.77 13.40 -52.63
C VAL A 13 35.71 12.13 -51.76
N GLY A 14 36.66 11.20 -51.90
CA GLY A 14 36.72 9.99 -51.07
C GLY A 14 37.00 10.26 -49.59
N ILE A 15 37.82 11.26 -49.28
CA ILE A 15 38.02 11.70 -47.89
C ILE A 15 36.74 12.33 -47.34
N GLY A 16 36.02 13.12 -48.15
CA GLY A 16 34.73 13.70 -47.77
C GLY A 16 33.67 12.66 -47.41
N THR A 17 33.56 11.58 -48.18
CA THR A 17 32.60 10.50 -47.90
C THR A 17 32.96 9.70 -46.64
N LEU A 18 34.25 9.45 -46.39
CA LEU A 18 34.71 8.80 -45.17
C LEU A 18 34.43 9.63 -43.91
N ILE A 19 34.61 10.95 -43.97
CA ILE A 19 34.30 11.85 -42.85
C ILE A 19 32.81 11.79 -42.51
N VAL A 20 31.94 11.88 -43.51
CA VAL A 20 30.48 11.81 -43.29
C VAL A 20 30.07 10.43 -42.77
N PHE A 21 30.70 9.36 -43.26
CA PHE A 21 30.43 8.02 -42.78
C PHE A 21 30.77 7.86 -41.29
N ILE A 22 31.94 8.32 -40.86
CA ILE A 22 32.34 8.26 -39.45
C ILE A 22 31.41 9.14 -38.60
N ALA A 23 31.08 10.35 -39.06
CA ALA A 23 30.17 11.24 -38.35
C ALA A 23 28.78 10.61 -38.16
N MET A 24 28.22 9.99 -39.21
CA MET A 24 26.93 9.30 -39.14
C MET A 24 26.96 8.13 -38.15
N VAL A 25 28.04 7.34 -38.16
CA VAL A 25 28.21 6.22 -37.23
C VAL A 25 28.28 6.70 -35.78
N LEU A 26 28.98 7.79 -35.50
CA LEU A 26 29.06 8.36 -34.14
C LEU A 26 27.70 8.89 -33.66
N VAL A 27 26.96 9.60 -34.51
CA VAL A 27 25.60 10.07 -34.17
C VAL A 27 24.67 8.89 -33.94
N ALA A 28 24.72 7.86 -34.79
CA ALA A 28 23.93 6.65 -34.62
C ALA A 28 24.26 5.91 -33.32
N ALA A 29 25.54 5.84 -32.93
CA ALA A 29 25.96 5.22 -31.68
C ALA A 29 25.43 5.98 -30.45
N ILE A 30 25.50 7.31 -30.44
CA ILE A 30 24.94 8.14 -29.34
C ILE A 30 23.42 7.98 -29.29
N ALA A 31 22.74 8.04 -30.44
CA ALA A 31 21.29 7.87 -30.52
C ALA A 31 20.86 6.49 -30.01
N ALA A 32 21.56 5.42 -30.39
CA ALA A 32 21.32 4.08 -29.88
C ALA A 32 21.53 3.98 -28.36
N GLY A 33 22.59 4.62 -27.83
CA GLY A 33 22.83 4.66 -26.39
C GLY A 33 21.70 5.34 -25.61
N VAL A 34 21.18 6.46 -26.12
CA VAL A 34 20.02 7.15 -25.53
C VAL A 34 18.76 6.29 -25.62
N LEU A 35 18.51 5.64 -26.76
CA LEU A 35 17.35 4.75 -26.93
C LEU A 35 17.38 3.58 -25.96
N VAL A 36 18.55 2.92 -25.79
CA VAL A 36 18.70 1.80 -24.85
C VAL A 36 18.51 2.26 -23.40
N ASN A 37 19.10 3.40 -23.02
CA ASN A 37 18.94 3.92 -21.67
C ASN A 37 17.48 4.29 -21.36
N THR A 38 16.79 4.89 -22.33
CA THR A 38 15.36 5.23 -22.19
C THR A 38 14.51 3.98 -22.09
N ALA A 39 14.79 2.97 -22.93
CA ALA A 39 14.10 1.68 -22.85
C ALA A 39 14.31 0.98 -21.50
N GLY A 40 15.53 1.00 -20.97
CA GLY A 40 15.83 0.45 -19.64
C GLY A 40 15.09 1.17 -18.51
N PHE A 41 15.08 2.50 -18.52
CA PHE A 41 14.32 3.29 -17.54
C PHE A 41 12.82 3.01 -17.60
N LEU A 42 12.24 2.97 -18.81
CA LEU A 42 10.83 2.67 -18.99
C LEU A 42 10.49 1.23 -18.59
N GLN A 43 11.39 0.27 -18.83
CA GLN A 43 11.22 -1.11 -18.39
C GLN A 43 11.19 -1.20 -16.87
N ALA A 44 12.17 -0.64 -16.17
CA ALA A 44 12.19 -0.64 -14.70
C ALA A 44 10.94 0.02 -14.12
N THR A 45 10.55 1.18 -14.67
CA THR A 45 9.32 1.87 -14.25
C THR A 45 8.07 1.02 -14.50
N ALA A 46 8.01 0.30 -15.62
CA ALA A 46 6.88 -0.57 -15.93
C ALA A 46 6.83 -1.82 -15.03
N GLU A 47 7.98 -2.38 -14.67
CA GLU A 47 8.10 -3.49 -13.72
C GLU A 47 7.65 -3.06 -12.32
N ASP A 48 8.13 -1.91 -11.83
CA ASP A 48 7.74 -1.35 -10.54
C ASP A 48 6.23 -1.06 -10.48
N ALA A 49 5.68 -0.37 -11.48
CA ALA A 49 4.25 -0.09 -11.57
C ALA A 49 3.41 -1.38 -11.69
N GLY A 50 3.93 -2.39 -12.38
CA GLY A 50 3.32 -3.71 -12.47
C GLY A 50 3.26 -4.40 -11.10
N GLN A 51 4.37 -4.39 -10.36
CA GLN A 51 4.43 -4.97 -9.02
C GLN A 51 3.54 -4.23 -8.03
N GLU A 52 3.52 -2.89 -8.07
CA GLU A 52 2.62 -2.07 -7.24
C GLU A 52 1.15 -2.36 -7.56
N SER A 53 0.80 -2.53 -8.83
CA SER A 53 -0.56 -2.87 -9.25
C SER A 53 -0.98 -4.25 -8.77
N VAL A 54 -0.08 -5.24 -8.84
CA VAL A 54 -0.33 -6.58 -8.30
C VAL A 54 -0.52 -6.47 -6.79
N ASN A 55 0.42 -5.84 -6.08
CA ASN A 55 0.36 -5.66 -4.63
C ASN A 55 -0.92 -4.94 -4.20
N LYS A 56 -1.38 -3.92 -4.92
CA LYS A 56 -2.62 -3.21 -4.61
C LYS A 56 -3.86 -4.11 -4.65
N VAL A 57 -3.89 -5.07 -5.57
CA VAL A 57 -5.02 -5.98 -5.70
C VAL A 57 -4.88 -7.19 -4.78
N THR A 58 -3.67 -7.70 -4.58
CA THR A 58 -3.42 -8.91 -3.80
C THR A 58 -3.28 -8.63 -2.31
N ASN A 59 -2.47 -7.64 -1.92
CA ASN A 59 -2.16 -7.32 -0.53
C ASN A 59 -3.35 -6.61 0.13
N ARG A 60 -4.26 -7.43 0.64
CA ARG A 60 -5.37 -7.02 1.48
C ARG A 60 -5.49 -7.92 2.69
N VAL A 61 -6.26 -7.48 3.67
CA VAL A 61 -6.65 -8.29 4.82
C VAL A 61 -7.96 -9.00 4.56
N GLU A 62 -8.15 -10.17 5.16
CA GLU A 62 -9.42 -10.88 5.16
C GLU A 62 -9.97 -10.87 6.58
N VAL A 63 -11.24 -10.49 6.73
CA VAL A 63 -11.94 -10.51 8.02
C VAL A 63 -12.60 -11.87 8.18
N LEU A 64 -12.23 -12.61 9.22
CA LEU A 64 -12.73 -13.96 9.49
C LEU A 64 -14.00 -13.96 10.31
N ASN A 65 -14.03 -13.11 11.34
CA ASN A 65 -15.13 -13.02 12.27
C ASN A 65 -15.25 -11.59 12.79
N THR A 66 -16.48 -11.14 12.96
CA THR A 66 -16.81 -9.84 13.53
C THR A 66 -17.84 -10.05 14.62
N HIS A 67 -17.61 -9.48 15.79
CA HIS A 67 -18.53 -9.55 16.91
C HIS A 67 -18.53 -8.24 17.71
N GLY A 68 -19.69 -7.88 18.24
CA GLY A 68 -19.86 -6.70 19.08
C GLY A 68 -19.93 -7.07 20.55
N VAL A 69 -19.33 -6.26 21.40
CA VAL A 69 -19.48 -6.31 22.86
C VAL A 69 -20.60 -5.34 23.26
N VAL A 70 -21.64 -5.88 23.87
CA VAL A 70 -22.80 -5.11 24.34
C VAL A 70 -22.57 -4.68 25.78
N GLY A 71 -22.82 -3.40 26.06
CA GLY A 71 -22.89 -2.88 27.43
C GLY A 71 -23.97 -1.81 27.53
N ASP A 72 -24.72 -1.80 28.63
CA ASP A 72 -25.81 -0.85 28.90
C ASP A 72 -26.92 -0.82 27.82
N GLY A 73 -27.08 -1.89 27.04
CA GLY A 73 -28.13 -2.02 26.01
C GLY A 73 -27.73 -1.52 24.62
N THR A 74 -26.48 -1.08 24.43
CA THR A 74 -25.90 -0.68 23.15
C THR A 74 -24.61 -1.46 22.85
N ILE A 75 -24.18 -1.49 21.60
CA ILE A 75 -22.87 -2.05 21.23
C ILE A 75 -21.81 -0.99 21.51
N ARG A 76 -20.85 -1.30 22.40
CA ARG A 76 -19.77 -0.40 22.82
C ARG A 76 -18.50 -0.62 22.03
N ASN A 77 -18.20 -1.87 21.71
CA ASN A 77 -17.00 -2.23 20.97
C ASN A 77 -17.35 -3.21 19.86
N ILE A 78 -16.69 -3.06 18.72
CA ILE A 78 -16.68 -4.05 17.64
C ILE A 78 -15.28 -4.64 17.58
N ASN A 79 -15.21 -5.96 17.70
CA ASN A 79 -13.98 -6.73 17.57
C ASN A 79 -14.03 -7.55 16.29
N MET A 80 -12.97 -7.47 15.50
CA MET A 80 -12.80 -8.18 14.24
C MET A 80 -11.51 -8.98 14.25
N THR A 81 -11.59 -10.28 13.98
CA THR A 81 -10.41 -11.09 13.75
C THR A 81 -10.03 -11.00 12.28
N VAL A 82 -8.84 -10.47 12.00
CA VAL A 82 -8.30 -10.30 10.65
C VAL A 82 -7.11 -11.23 10.43
N ARG A 83 -6.91 -11.64 9.18
CA ARG A 83 -5.74 -12.38 8.72
C ARG A 83 -5.26 -11.86 7.38
N LEU A 84 -4.09 -12.33 6.96
CA LEU A 84 -3.58 -12.11 5.61
C LEU A 84 -4.49 -12.78 4.56
N ALA A 85 -4.95 -12.04 3.55
CA ALA A 85 -5.73 -12.63 2.45
C ALA A 85 -4.88 -13.56 1.58
N ALA A 86 -5.52 -14.54 0.94
CA ALA A 86 -4.82 -15.46 0.04
C ALA A 86 -4.14 -14.72 -1.13
N GLY A 87 -2.83 -14.95 -1.29
CA GLY A 87 -2.01 -14.31 -2.33
C GLY A 87 -1.45 -12.94 -1.94
N SER A 88 -1.79 -12.41 -0.76
CA SER A 88 -1.06 -11.29 -0.17
C SER A 88 0.34 -11.74 0.26
N SER A 89 1.36 -10.90 0.07
CA SER A 89 2.72 -11.19 0.56
C SER A 89 2.86 -10.79 2.03
N SER A 90 2.50 -9.56 2.36
CA SER A 90 2.47 -9.06 3.73
C SER A 90 1.60 -7.80 3.79
N VAL A 91 1.02 -7.51 4.94
CA VAL A 91 0.29 -6.26 5.18
C VAL A 91 0.68 -5.69 6.54
N ASP A 92 1.11 -4.44 6.54
CA ASP A 92 1.42 -3.69 7.77
C ASP A 92 0.13 -3.09 8.34
N MET A 93 -0.25 -3.52 9.55
CA MET A 93 -1.44 -3.06 10.26
C MET A 93 -1.21 -1.74 11.01
N ASN A 94 0.03 -1.32 11.22
CA ASN A 94 0.35 -0.02 11.81
C ASN A 94 0.10 1.14 10.82
N GLU A 95 0.32 0.88 9.52
CA GLU A 95 0.05 1.82 8.43
C GLU A 95 -1.30 1.57 7.73
N THR A 96 -2.13 0.67 8.28
CA THR A 96 -3.48 0.42 7.81
C THR A 96 -4.46 1.38 8.47
N SER A 97 -5.44 1.85 7.72
CA SER A 97 -6.54 2.66 8.25
C SER A 97 -7.86 1.89 8.17
N VAL A 98 -8.74 2.14 9.14
CA VAL A 98 -10.08 1.57 9.16
C VAL A 98 -11.08 2.70 9.08
N LYS A 99 -11.85 2.76 8.00
CA LYS A 99 -12.90 3.74 7.82
C LYS A 99 -14.19 3.20 8.42
N TYR A 100 -14.70 3.91 9.42
CA TYR A 100 -15.96 3.63 10.07
C TYR A 100 -17.05 4.50 9.44
N LEU A 101 -18.06 3.87 8.85
CA LEU A 101 -19.25 4.54 8.31
C LEU A 101 -20.49 4.09 9.06
N SER A 102 -21.15 5.03 9.70
CA SER A 102 -22.47 4.89 10.29
C SER A 102 -23.46 5.83 9.60
N ALA A 103 -24.73 5.80 10.01
CA ALA A 103 -25.76 6.69 9.48
C ALA A 103 -25.50 8.16 9.84
N THR A 104 -24.83 8.38 10.97
CA THR A 104 -24.59 9.70 11.59
C THR A 104 -23.16 10.18 11.42
N THR A 105 -22.20 9.25 11.47
CA THR A 105 -20.78 9.57 11.62
C THR A 105 -19.94 8.84 10.58
N VAL A 106 -18.91 9.53 10.06
CA VAL A 106 -17.89 8.93 9.20
C VAL A 106 -16.53 9.30 9.76
N GLN A 107 -15.77 8.30 10.21
CA GLN A 107 -14.47 8.50 10.84
C GLN A 107 -13.42 7.60 10.19
N THR A 108 -12.18 8.06 10.11
CA THR A 108 -11.05 7.22 9.69
C THR A 108 -10.17 6.98 10.89
N LEU A 109 -10.12 5.71 11.31
CA LEU A 109 -9.38 5.27 12.47
C LEU A 109 -7.94 4.93 12.07
N THR A 110 -6.99 5.43 12.83
CA THR A 110 -5.58 5.05 12.73
C THR A 110 -5.18 4.07 13.82
N ASN A 111 -4.06 3.38 13.63
CA ASN A 111 -3.59 2.45 14.63
C ASN A 111 -2.92 3.22 15.79
N GLN A 112 -3.38 2.99 17.02
CA GLN A 112 -2.62 3.35 18.22
C GLN A 112 -2.52 2.16 19.17
N THR A 113 -1.71 1.19 18.76
CA THR A 113 -1.39 0.06 19.61
C THR A 113 -0.22 0.42 20.53
N THR A 114 -0.51 0.63 21.82
CA THR A 114 0.53 0.83 22.81
C THR A 114 0.97 -0.51 23.40
N SER A 115 2.25 -0.84 23.22
CA SER A 115 2.87 -1.98 23.91
C SER A 115 3.24 -1.53 25.32
N ASP A 116 2.32 -1.67 26.27
CA ASP A 116 2.70 -1.54 27.67
C ASP A 116 3.32 -2.86 28.15
N GLY A 117 4.39 -2.79 28.94
CA GLY A 117 5.30 -3.90 29.25
C GLY A 117 4.73 -5.07 30.06
N ASP A 118 3.40 -5.19 30.16
CA ASP A 118 2.65 -6.26 30.84
C ASP A 118 1.56 -6.90 29.93
N GLY A 119 1.48 -6.49 28.67
CA GLY A 119 0.46 -6.94 27.71
C GLY A 119 -0.05 -5.78 26.86
N VAL A 120 -0.40 -6.06 25.60
CA VAL A 120 -0.89 -5.04 24.64
C VAL A 120 -2.17 -4.40 25.18
N ALA A 121 -2.11 -3.10 25.51
CA ALA A 121 -3.27 -2.33 25.93
C ALA A 121 -4.04 -1.87 24.68
N ASN A 122 -5.24 -2.42 24.53
CA ASN A 122 -6.16 -2.14 23.45
C ASN A 122 -6.83 -0.78 23.67
N THR A 123 -6.13 0.31 23.36
CA THR A 123 -6.67 1.67 23.50
C THR A 123 -7.42 2.06 22.22
N ALA A 124 -8.57 1.43 21.99
CA ALA A 124 -9.50 1.89 20.96
C ALA A 124 -10.24 3.13 21.48
N ASP A 125 -10.16 4.23 20.75
CA ASP A 125 -10.74 5.52 21.12
C ASP A 125 -11.59 6.10 19.96
N ALA A 126 -11.97 7.38 20.01
CA ALA A 126 -12.79 8.00 18.97
C ALA A 126 -12.09 8.12 17.59
N ASP A 127 -10.76 8.18 17.55
CA ASP A 127 -9.95 8.41 16.35
C ASP A 127 -9.03 7.22 16.02
N GLU A 128 -8.90 6.25 16.91
CA GLU A 128 -7.91 5.19 16.84
C GLU A 128 -8.51 3.81 17.11
N PHE A 129 -8.02 2.81 16.37
CA PHE A 129 -8.30 1.41 16.65
C PHE A 129 -7.11 0.78 17.36
N GLY A 130 -7.40 -0.21 18.20
CA GLY A 130 -6.38 -1.02 18.84
C GLY A 130 -6.22 -2.38 18.15
N LEU A 131 -4.98 -2.87 18.13
CA LEU A 131 -4.67 -4.25 17.74
C LEU A 131 -4.35 -5.09 18.95
N THR A 132 -4.75 -6.36 18.90
CA THR A 132 -4.29 -7.38 19.84
C THR A 132 -3.85 -8.61 19.07
N GLU A 133 -2.77 -9.23 19.55
CA GLU A 133 -2.24 -10.46 18.99
C GLU A 133 -3.11 -11.64 19.42
N VAL A 134 -3.62 -12.42 18.45
CA VAL A 134 -4.32 -13.68 18.75
C VAL A 134 -3.40 -14.86 18.48
N THR A 135 -2.68 -14.83 17.37
CA THR A 135 -1.69 -15.83 17.00
C THR A 135 -0.65 -15.17 16.13
N ASP A 136 0.60 -15.19 16.58
CA ASP A 136 1.79 -14.82 15.81
C ASP A 136 2.89 -15.81 16.21
N ASP A 137 3.37 -16.57 15.23
CA ASP A 137 4.38 -17.60 15.45
C ASP A 137 5.81 -17.05 15.34
N ASP A 138 6.01 -15.85 14.78
CA ASP A 138 7.32 -15.29 14.44
C ASP A 138 7.67 -13.96 15.14
N GLY A 139 6.72 -13.40 15.91
CA GLY A 139 6.90 -12.20 16.71
C GLY A 139 6.90 -10.91 15.89
N SER A 140 6.28 -10.93 14.71
CA SER A 140 6.12 -9.77 13.82
C SER A 140 4.89 -8.90 14.13
N PHE A 141 4.56 -8.75 15.42
CA PHE A 141 3.43 -7.95 15.87
C PHE A 141 3.27 -6.61 15.13
N GLY A 142 2.06 -6.38 14.60
CA GLY A 142 1.73 -5.22 13.78
C GLY A 142 1.89 -5.45 12.27
N VAL A 143 2.56 -6.52 11.84
CA VAL A 143 2.65 -6.92 10.44
C VAL A 143 2.06 -8.33 10.28
N LEU A 144 1.16 -8.50 9.31
CA LEU A 144 0.67 -9.80 8.89
C LEU A 144 1.58 -10.29 7.76
N ASN A 145 2.49 -11.21 8.05
CA ASN A 145 3.46 -11.72 7.06
C ASN A 145 3.28 -13.22 6.76
N SER A 146 2.48 -13.91 7.57
CA SER A 146 2.21 -15.34 7.49
C SER A 146 0.70 -15.61 7.44
N MET A 147 0.33 -16.74 6.85
CA MET A 147 -1.07 -17.17 6.75
C MET A 147 -1.65 -17.62 8.11
N ASN A 148 -0.78 -17.90 9.09
CA ASN A 148 -1.19 -18.27 10.44
C ASN A 148 -1.48 -17.06 11.32
N ASP A 149 -0.96 -15.89 10.95
CA ASP A 149 -1.07 -14.69 11.77
C ASP A 149 -2.52 -14.25 11.85
N ARG A 150 -2.95 -13.99 13.07
CA ARG A 150 -4.29 -13.48 13.37
C ARG A 150 -4.16 -12.34 14.36
N TYR A 151 -4.69 -11.20 13.97
CA TYR A 151 -4.83 -10.05 14.85
C TYR A 151 -6.30 -9.74 15.08
N GLU A 152 -6.60 -9.27 16.27
CA GLU A 152 -7.91 -8.74 16.62
C GLU A 152 -7.86 -7.22 16.55
N VAL A 153 -8.70 -6.65 15.69
CA VAL A 153 -8.92 -5.20 15.57
C VAL A 153 -10.10 -4.86 16.47
N ALA A 154 -9.90 -4.02 17.47
CA ALA A 154 -10.98 -3.51 18.30
C ALA A 154 -11.25 -2.03 17.99
N ILE A 155 -12.53 -1.71 17.86
CA ILE A 155 -13.02 -0.35 17.60
C ILE A 155 -14.03 -0.02 18.69
N ASN A 156 -13.88 1.13 19.34
CA ASN A 156 -14.84 1.61 20.32
C ASN A 156 -15.94 2.41 19.62
N THR A 157 -17.08 1.78 19.37
CA THR A 157 -18.17 2.40 18.62
C THR A 157 -18.85 3.52 19.39
N SER A 158 -18.90 3.43 20.72
CA SER A 158 -19.47 4.48 21.55
C SER A 158 -18.65 5.77 21.54
N ASP A 159 -17.32 5.67 21.56
CA ASP A 159 -16.45 6.85 21.51
C ASP A 159 -16.42 7.45 20.10
N VAL A 160 -16.43 6.61 19.07
CA VAL A 160 -16.48 7.04 17.65
C VAL A 160 -17.79 7.77 17.33
N GLU A 161 -18.94 7.27 17.79
CA GLU A 161 -20.24 7.92 17.53
C GLU A 161 -20.43 9.21 18.34
N ASP A 162 -19.87 9.29 19.55
CA ASP A 162 -19.90 10.50 20.36
C ASP A 162 -18.85 11.54 19.91
N GLY A 163 -17.79 11.09 19.23
CA GLY A 163 -16.64 11.91 18.85
C GLY A 163 -15.81 12.38 20.06
N THR A 164 -15.97 11.74 21.21
CA THR A 164 -15.21 12.02 22.43
C THR A 164 -14.82 10.74 23.15
N ASN A 165 -13.67 10.76 23.82
CA ASN A 165 -13.19 9.63 24.63
C ASN A 165 -13.91 9.64 25.98
N ASP A 166 -15.19 9.25 26.00
CA ASP A 166 -16.04 9.22 27.19
C ASP A 166 -15.94 7.88 27.93
N ALA A 167 -15.42 7.90 29.16
CA ALA A 167 -15.41 6.72 30.03
C ALA A 167 -16.83 6.17 30.32
N GLY A 168 -17.88 6.99 30.16
CA GLY A 168 -19.28 6.58 30.28
C GLY A 168 -19.80 5.74 29.11
N HIS A 169 -19.15 5.80 27.94
CA HIS A 169 -19.55 5.22 26.65
C HIS A 169 -21.07 5.09 26.43
N SER A 170 -21.77 6.21 26.61
CA SER A 170 -23.23 6.27 26.68
C SER A 170 -23.93 6.23 25.30
N ASN A 171 -23.20 6.45 24.20
CA ASN A 171 -23.73 6.60 22.85
C ASN A 171 -23.24 5.49 21.89
N GLY A 172 -23.33 4.24 22.31
CA GLY A 172 -23.05 3.09 21.45
C GLY A 172 -24.14 2.81 20.40
N LEU A 173 -23.86 1.88 19.48
CA LEU A 173 -24.82 1.53 18.43
C LEU A 173 -26.06 0.86 19.01
N THR A 174 -27.23 1.30 18.56
CA THR A 174 -28.52 0.75 18.97
C THR A 174 -28.97 -0.37 18.03
N THR A 175 -29.93 -1.19 18.48
CA THR A 175 -30.46 -2.27 17.65
C THR A 175 -31.16 -1.71 16.41
N GLY A 176 -30.72 -2.15 15.23
CA GLY A 176 -31.29 -1.74 13.94
C GLY A 176 -30.45 -0.74 13.16
N GLU A 177 -29.37 -0.22 13.76
CA GLU A 177 -28.36 0.56 13.06
C GLU A 177 -27.43 -0.35 12.25
N GLN A 178 -26.94 0.18 11.12
CA GLN A 178 -26.00 -0.51 10.25
C GLN A 178 -24.71 0.30 10.19
N VAL A 179 -23.59 -0.40 10.33
CA VAL A 179 -22.25 0.16 10.20
C VAL A 179 -21.54 -0.58 9.09
N THR A 180 -20.79 0.17 8.30
CA THR A 180 -19.89 -0.35 7.27
C THR A 180 -18.46 -0.04 7.68
N LEU A 181 -17.61 -1.05 7.67
CA LEU A 181 -16.20 -0.93 7.98
C LEU A 181 -15.40 -1.18 6.71
N GLU A 182 -14.55 -0.22 6.32
CA GLU A 182 -13.66 -0.34 5.18
C GLU A 182 -12.21 -0.28 5.65
N ILE A 183 -11.51 -1.40 5.58
CA ILE A 183 -10.11 -1.51 5.95
C ILE A 183 -9.26 -1.26 4.71
N THR A 184 -8.36 -0.29 4.77
CA THR A 184 -7.43 0.04 3.69
C THR A 184 -5.99 -0.17 4.13
N SER A 185 -5.32 -1.13 3.50
CA SER A 185 -3.88 -1.35 3.69
C SER A 185 -3.05 -0.23 3.05
N ARG A 186 -1.79 -0.05 3.48
CA ARG A 186 -0.86 0.91 2.85
C ARG A 186 -0.74 0.73 1.33
N THR A 187 -0.72 -0.51 0.85
CA THR A 187 -0.61 -0.81 -0.59
C THR A 187 -1.89 -0.53 -1.37
N GLY A 188 -2.96 -0.07 -0.71
CA GLY A 188 -4.22 0.31 -1.30
C GLY A 188 -5.19 -0.85 -1.54
N GLY A 189 -4.89 -2.04 -1.01
CA GLY A 189 -5.84 -3.14 -0.95
C GLY A 189 -6.90 -2.85 0.09
N THR A 190 -8.17 -2.90 -0.33
CA THR A 190 -9.33 -2.59 0.51
C THR A 190 -10.16 -3.84 0.79
N THR A 191 -10.74 -3.89 1.99
CA THR A 191 -11.69 -4.93 2.41
C THR A 191 -12.84 -4.26 3.13
N GLN A 192 -14.07 -4.58 2.72
CA GLN A 192 -15.29 -4.00 3.29
C GLN A 192 -16.06 -5.09 4.04
N VAL A 193 -16.57 -4.75 5.22
CA VAL A 193 -17.44 -5.59 6.07
C VAL A 193 -18.67 -4.80 6.50
#